data_AF-A0A8J2P9R0-F1
#
_entry.id   AF-A0A8J2P9R0-F1
#
_cell.length_a   1.000
_cell.length_b   1.000
_cell.length_c   1.000
_cell.angle_alpha   90.00
_cell.angle_beta   90.00
_cell.angle_gamma   90.00
#
_symmetry.space_group_name_H-M   'P 1'
#
loop_
_entity.id
_entity.type
_entity.pdbx_description
1 polymer ?
#
loop_
_entity_poly.entity_id
_entity_poly.type
_entity_poly.pdbx_seq_one_letter_code
_entity_poly.pdbx_strand_id
1 'polypeptide(L)' 'MVLSACSPYFKSLLENNPCKHPIIILKDVPFNHLQSILEFMYAGEVNVPQDNLPAFLKTAERLKVKGLTEVKRN' A
#
# COMPACT_ATOMS: atom_id res chain seq x y z
N MET A 1 -11.53 2.81 5.95
CA MET A 1 -11.59 1.37 6.32
C MET A 1 -10.82 0.48 5.34
N VAL A 2 -10.98 0.62 4.02
CA VAL A 2 -10.27 -0.21 3.01
C VAL A 2 -8.74 -0.20 3.20
N LEU A 3 -8.13 0.98 3.25
CA LEU A 3 -6.67 1.12 3.48
C LEU A 3 -6.18 0.33 4.71
N SER A 4 -6.88 0.47 5.84
CA SER A 4 -6.55 -0.24 7.09
C SER A 4 -6.76 -1.76 7.01
N ALA A 5 -7.77 -2.21 6.25
CA ALA A 5 -8.03 -3.63 6.05
C ALA A 5 -6.93 -4.29 5.20
N CYS A 6 -6.48 -3.60 4.17
CA CYS A 6 -5.47 -4.06 3.22
C CYS A 6 -4.02 -3.86 3.70
N SER A 7 -3.77 -2.96 4.66
CA SER A 7 -2.41 -2.64 5.11
C SER A 7 -2.34 -2.39 6.62
N PRO A 8 -1.55 -3.19 7.37
CA PRO A 8 -1.25 -2.91 8.77
C PRO A 8 -0.52 -1.57 8.97
N TYR A 9 0.24 -1.10 7.97
CA TYR A 9 0.89 0.21 8.02
C TYR A 9 -0.15 1.33 8.04
N PHE A 10 -1.07 1.34 7.07
CA PHE A 10 -2.14 2.34 7.03
C PHE A 10 -3.11 2.21 8.21
N LYS A 11 -3.36 0.98 8.69
CA LYS A 11 -4.12 0.76 9.93
C LYS A 11 -3.51 1.52 11.09
N SER A 12 -2.24 1.23 11.41
CA SER A 12 -1.54 1.87 12.53
C SER A 12 -1.43 3.38 12.35
N LEU A 13 -1.14 3.85 11.14
CA LEU A 13 -0.98 5.28 10.88
C LEU A 13 -2.28 6.06 11.09
N LEU A 14 -3.42 5.53 10.63
CA LEU A 14 -4.72 6.18 10.79
C LEU A 14 -5.27 6.08 12.22
N GLU A 15 -5.06 4.94 12.89
CA GLU A 15 -5.46 4.76 14.30
C GLU A 15 -4.69 5.70 15.24
N ASN A 16 -3.40 5.91 14.97
CA ASN A 16 -2.54 6.78 15.79
C ASN A 16 -2.73 8.29 15.49
N ASN A 17 -3.41 8.65 14.41
CA ASN A 17 -3.62 10.04 13.99
C ASN A 17 -5.10 10.31 13.65
N PRO A 18 -6.01 10.21 14.64
CA PRO A 18 -7.43 10.38 14.39
C PRO A 18 -7.73 11.83 13.99
N CYS A 19 -8.12 12.03 12.74
CA CYS A 19 -8.55 13.34 12.23
C CYS A 19 -9.54 13.16 11.08
N LYS A 20 -10.38 14.18 10.85
CA LYS A 20 -11.41 14.16 9.81
C LYS A 20 -10.82 14.14 8.39
N HIS A 21 -9.65 14.75 8.22
CA HIS A 21 -8.95 14.88 6.95
C HIS A 21 -7.45 14.56 7.13
N PRO A 22 -7.08 13.27 7.19
CA PRO A 22 -5.68 12.87 7.39
C PRO A 22 -4.82 13.27 6.20
N ILE A 23 -3.72 13.96 6.50
CA ILE A 23 -2.65 14.24 5.55
C ILE A 23 -1.54 13.21 5.80
N ILE A 24 -1.27 12.37 4.80
CA ILE A 24 -0.28 11.30 4.88
C ILE A 24 0.88 11.65 3.97
N ILE A 25 2.08 11.75 4.52
CA ILE A 25 3.30 12.01 3.76
C ILE A 25 4.02 10.67 3.55
N LEU A 26 4.06 10.22 2.30
CA LEU A 26 4.72 8.97 1.90
C LEU A 26 6.07 9.28 1.26
N LYS A 27 7.15 9.10 2.04
CA LYS A 27 8.51 9.34 1.56
C LYS A 27 8.94 8.24 0.58
N ASP A 28 9.57 8.63 -0.52
CA ASP A 28 10.13 7.72 -1.54
C ASP A 28 9.09 6.76 -2.12
N VAL A 29 7.84 7.19 -2.25
CA VAL A 29 6.76 6.42 -2.91
C VAL A 29 6.43 7.10 -4.23
N PRO A 30 6.82 6.51 -5.37
CA PRO A 30 6.43 7.01 -6.67
C PRO A 30 4.90 7.06 -6.81
N PHE A 31 4.39 8.15 -7.39
CA PHE A 31 2.94 8.36 -7.54
C PHE A 31 2.26 7.21 -8.30
N ASN A 32 2.88 6.74 -9.39
CA ASN A 32 2.39 5.61 -10.18
C ASN A 32 2.27 4.33 -9.34
N HIS A 33 3.20 4.06 -8.44
CA HIS A 33 3.11 2.90 -7.55
C HIS A 33 1.98 3.05 -6.53
N LEU A 34 1.82 4.26 -5.96
CA LEU A 34 0.72 4.51 -5.05
C LEU A 34 -0.63 4.31 -5.75
N GLN A 35 -0.78 4.85 -6.96
CA GLN A 35 -1.99 4.68 -7.75
C GLN A 35 -2.29 3.19 -8.01
N SER A 36 -1.31 2.42 -8.48
CA SER A 36 -1.47 0.97 -8.70
C SER A 36 -1.76 0.20 -7.42
N ILE A 37 -1.18 0.59 -6.28
CA ILE A 37 -1.47 -0.02 -4.98
C ILE A 37 -2.92 0.25 -4.57
N LEU A 38 -3.40 1.48 -4.75
CA LEU A 38 -4.79 1.83 -4.47
C LEU A 38 -5.73 1.06 -5.39
N GLU A 39 -5.43 0.97 -6.69
CA GLU A 39 -6.21 0.17 -7.63
C GLU A 39 -6.31 -1.29 -7.18
N PHE A 40 -5.19 -1.93 -6.83
CA PHE A 40 -5.19 -3.28 -6.27
C PHE A 40 -6.05 -3.40 -5.00
N MET A 41 -5.97 -2.43 -4.08
CA MET A 41 -6.75 -2.47 -2.83
C MET A 41 -8.26 -2.38 -3.05
N TYR A 42 -8.70 -1.65 -4.08
CA TYR A 42 -10.13 -1.41 -4.35
C TYR A 42 -10.73 -2.37 -5.38
N ALA A 43 -9.93 -2.83 -6.36
CA ALA A 43 -10.37 -3.71 -7.43
C ALA A 43 -9.98 -5.18 -7.21
N GLY A 44 -9.01 -5.46 -6.32
CA GLY A 44 -8.46 -6.79 -6.06
C GLY A 44 -7.34 -7.22 -7.01
N GLU A 45 -7.12 -6.47 -8.10
CA GLU A 45 -6.07 -6.70 -9.09
C GLU A 45 -5.52 -5.39 -9.64
N VAL A 46 -4.35 -5.44 -10.28
CA VAL A 46 -3.75 -4.30 -10.98
C VAL A 46 -2.80 -4.78 -12.08
N ASN A 47 -2.70 -4.00 -13.16
CA ASN A 47 -1.73 -4.25 -14.23
C ASN A 47 -0.51 -3.33 -14.07
N VAL A 48 0.68 -3.92 -14.02
CA VAL A 48 1.95 -3.20 -13.90
C VAL A 48 2.91 -3.68 -14.98
N PRO A 49 3.65 -2.78 -15.66
CA PRO A 49 4.69 -3.19 -16.61
C PRO A 49 5.71 -4.11 -15.94
N GLN A 50 6.15 -5.16 -16.66
CA GLN A 50 7.06 -6.17 -16.11
C GLN A 50 8.34 -5.56 -15.54
N ASP A 51 8.94 -4.59 -16.24
CA ASP A 51 10.16 -3.92 -15.80
C ASP A 51 9.97 -3.09 -14.52
N ASN A 52 8.72 -2.70 -14.22
CA ASN A 52 8.38 -1.92 -13.04
C ASN A 52 7.88 -2.78 -11.87
N LEU A 53 7.58 -4.07 -12.11
CA LEU A 53 7.05 -4.98 -11.10
C LEU A 53 7.93 -5.07 -9.85
N PRO A 54 9.28 -5.20 -9.93
CA PRO A 54 10.11 -5.26 -8.72
C PRO A 54 10.02 -4.00 -7.85
N ALA A 55 10.00 -2.82 -8.48
CA ALA A 55 9.94 -1.54 -7.78
C ALA A 55 8.55 -1.28 -7.18
N PHE A 56 7.49 -1.73 -7.87
CA PHE A 56 6.13 -1.76 -7.36
C PHE A 56 6.01 -2.65 -6.12
N LEU A 57 6.48 -3.90 -6.18
CA LEU A 57 6.42 -4.84 -5.06
C LEU A 57 7.23 -4.34 -3.85
N LYS A 58 8.40 -3.72 -4.06
CA LYS A 58 9.16 -3.06 -3.00
C LYS A 58 8.36 -1.95 -2.31
N THR A 59 7.55 -1.22 -3.07
CA THR A 59 6.66 -0.17 -2.53
C THR A 59 5.52 -0.80 -1.73
N ALA A 60 4.91 -1.86 -2.26
CA ALA A 60 3.86 -2.63 -1.57
C ALA A 60 4.37 -3.22 -0.25
N GLU A 61 5.61 -3.71 -0.21
CA GLU A 61 6.28 -4.20 0.99
C GLU A 61 6.44 -3.11 2.05
N ARG A 62 6.94 -1.93 1.67
CA ARG A 62 7.08 -0.78 2.58
C ARG A 62 5.75 -0.34 3.17
N LEU A 63 4.70 -0.36 2.35
CA LEU A 63 3.33 -0.06 2.77
C LEU A 63 2.60 -1.27 3.38
N LYS A 64 3.27 -2.43 3.54
CA LYS A 64 2.73 -3.67 4.13
C LYS A 64 1.38 -4.09 3.52
N VAL A 65 1.27 -4.05 2.20
CA VAL A 65 0.01 -4.36 1.49
C VAL A 65 -0.23 -5.87 1.43
N LYS A 66 -1.24 -6.35 2.16
CA LYS A 66 -1.64 -7.77 2.16
C LYS A 66 -1.96 -8.23 0.75
N GLY A 67 -1.56 -9.45 0.41
CA GLY A 67 -1.77 -10.04 -0.92
C GLY A 67 -0.69 -9.68 -1.95
N LEU A 68 0.05 -8.58 -1.75
CA LEU A 68 1.22 -8.21 -2.56
C LEU A 68 2.55 -8.38 -1.81
N THR A 69 2.49 -8.65 -0.51
CA THR A 69 3.66 -8.87 0.34
C THR A 69 3.61 -10.27 0.92
N GLU A 70 4.76 -10.95 0.94
CA GLU A 70 4.87 -12.23 1.63
C GLU A 70 4.64 -12.04 3.13
N VAL A 71 3.70 -12.83 3.68
CA VAL A 71 3.65 -13.04 5.12
C VAL A 71 4.77 -14.02 5.42
N LYS A 72 5.92 -13.56 5.93
CA LYS A 72 6.89 -14.46 6.54
C LYS A 72 6.19 -15.17 7.70
N ARG A 73 5.72 -16.40 7.44
CA ARG A 73 5.26 -17.31 8.48
C ARG A 73 6.51 -17.84 9.15
N ASN A 74 6.71 -17.43 10.40
CA ASN A 74 7.65 -18.08 11.30
C ASN A 74 7.12 -19.46 11.68
#